data_AF-A0A7Y1Z3M3-F1
#
_entry.id   AF-A0A7Y1Z3M3-F1
#
_cell.length_a   1.000
_cell.length_b   1.000
_cell.length_c   1.000
_cell.angle_alpha   90.00
_cell.angle_beta   90.00
_cell.angle_gamma   90.00
#
_symmetry.space_group_name_H-M   'P 1'
#
loop_
_entity.id
_entity.type
_entity.pdbx_description
1 polymer ?
#
loop_
_entity_poly.entity_id
_entity_poly.type
_entity_poly.pdbx_seq_one_letter_code
_entity_poly.pdbx_strand_id
1 'polypeptide(L)' 'MAKPVIVLTRASFFKPGWIEEHWPRIAEKAELVLSPHEPGPKLLADVAPADIIYARGFPISRETMQAAPNLRGVVTSGVG' A
#
# COMPACT_ATOMS: atom_id res chain seq x y z
N MET A 1 4.56 20.25 -3.54
CA MET A 1 3.52 19.37 -2.97
C MET A 1 4.22 18.15 -2.39
N ALA A 2 3.76 17.63 -1.24
CA ALA A 2 4.30 16.37 -0.71
C ALA A 2 4.03 15.23 -1.70
N LYS A 3 4.94 14.24 -1.76
CA LYS A 3 4.70 13.03 -2.57
C LYS A 3 3.54 12.24 -1.93
N PRO A 4 2.63 11.66 -2.72
CA PRO A 4 1.61 10.77 -2.18
C PRO A 4 2.25 9.54 -1.54
N VAL A 5 1.68 9.06 -0.43
CA VAL A 5 2.11 7.84 0.25
C VAL A 5 1.31 6.66 -0.30
N ILE A 6 2.02 5.69 -0.89
CA ILE A 6 1.43 4.44 -1.36
C ILE A 6 1.87 3.32 -0.42
N VAL A 7 0.90 2.69 0.22
CA VAL A 7 1.14 1.51 1.07
C VAL A 7 0.86 0.25 0.25
N LEU A 8 1.87 -0.60 0.11
CA LEU A 8 1.75 -1.90 -0.54
C LEU A 8 1.53 -2.96 0.54
N THR A 9 0.36 -3.59 0.54
CA THR A 9 0.08 -4.66 1.50
C THR A 9 0.79 -5.94 1.09
N ARG A 10 1.14 -6.78 2.08
CA ARG A 10 1.82 -8.07 1.86
C ARG A 10 3.05 -7.93 0.95
N ALA A 11 3.85 -6.90 1.21
CA ALA A 11 4.99 -6.51 0.38
C ALA A 11 6.07 -7.60 0.26
N SER A 12 6.06 -8.60 1.12
CA SER A 12 6.88 -9.82 1.03
C SER A 12 6.74 -10.58 -0.29
N PHE A 13 5.69 -10.31 -1.09
CA PHE A 13 5.53 -10.86 -2.44
C PHE A 13 6.49 -10.25 -3.47
N PHE A 14 7.07 -9.09 -3.17
CA PHE A 14 8.04 -8.45 -4.05
C PHE A 14 9.45 -8.80 -3.57
N LYS A 15 10.30 -9.23 -4.50
CA LYS A 15 11.73 -9.34 -4.20
C LYS A 15 12.29 -7.94 -3.91
N PRO A 16 13.31 -7.81 -3.05
CA PRO A 16 14.01 -6.54 -2.89
C PRO A 16 14.45 -5.97 -4.25
N GLY A 17 14.20 -4.68 -4.50
CA GLY A 17 14.54 -4.02 -5.78
C GLY A 17 13.53 -4.20 -6.91
N TRP A 18 12.55 -5.11 -6.77
CA TRP A 18 11.60 -5.42 -7.86
C TRP A 18 10.73 -4.20 -8.22
N ILE A 19 10.30 -3.42 -7.22
CA ILE A 19 9.42 -2.27 -7.45
C ILE A 19 10.19 -1.15 -8.16
N GLU A 20 11.44 -0.93 -7.77
CA GLU A 20 12.32 0.06 -8.39
C GLU A 20 12.63 -0.32 -9.84
N GLU A 21 12.89 -1.60 -10.11
CA GLU A 21 13.17 -2.13 -11.45
C GLU A 21 11.94 -2.04 -12.38
N HIS A 22 10.78 -2.49 -11.90
CA HIS A 22 9.61 -2.66 -12.77
C HIS A 22 8.63 -1.49 -12.72
N TRP A 23 8.56 -0.74 -11.61
CA TRP A 23 7.69 0.43 -11.44
C TRP A 23 8.48 1.71 -11.13
N PRO A 24 9.51 2.07 -11.92
CA PRO A 24 10.41 3.18 -11.61
C PRO A 24 9.68 4.52 -11.45
N ARG A 25 8.65 4.76 -12.28
CA ARG A 25 7.83 5.98 -12.21
C ARG A 25 7.07 6.12 -10.89
N ILE A 26 6.68 5.00 -10.27
CA ILE A 26 5.98 5.02 -8.98
C ILE A 26 7.00 5.37 -7.89
N ALA A 27 8.16 4.71 -7.89
CA ALA A 27 9.24 5.00 -6.94
C ALA A 27 9.75 6.46 -7.01
N GLU A 28 9.72 7.08 -8.20
CA GLU A 28 10.09 8.49 -8.37
C GLU A 28 9.03 9.45 -7.81
N LYS A 29 7.74 9.15 -8.02
CA LYS A 29 6.63 10.09 -7.79
C LYS A 29 5.93 9.94 -6.45
N ALA A 30 6.11 8.82 -5.77
CA ALA A 30 5.45 8.50 -4.50
C ALA A 30 6.47 8.15 -3.41
N GLU A 31 6.03 8.25 -2.17
CA GLU A 31 6.68 7.58 -1.05
C GLU A 31 6.07 6.18 -0.91
N LEU A 32 6.91 5.16 -0.79
CA LEU A 32 6.47 3.76 -0.74
C LEU A 32 6.66 3.20 0.66
N VAL A 33 5.56 2.70 1.22
CA VAL A 33 5.56 1.94 2.47
C VAL A 33 5.27 0.49 2.15
N LEU A 34 6.25 -0.37 2.41
CA LEU A 34 6.15 -1.81 2.19
C LEU A 34 5.67 -2.49 3.46
N SER A 35 4.38 -2.79 3.54
CA SER A 35 3.80 -3.45 4.71
C SER A 35 3.93 -4.98 4.59
N PRO A 36 4.69 -5.64 5.48
CA PRO A 36 4.77 -7.10 5.50
C PRO A 36 3.61 -7.74 6.29
N HIS A 37 2.74 -6.93 6.91
CA HIS A 37 1.80 -7.39 7.92
C HIS A 37 0.49 -7.92 7.32
N GLU A 38 -0.06 -8.93 7.97
CA GLU A 38 -1.41 -9.42 7.72
C GLU A 38 -2.48 -8.51 8.36
N PRO A 39 -3.78 -8.66 8.00
CA PRO A 39 -4.85 -7.88 8.61
C PRO A 39 -4.83 -7.90 10.14
N GLY A 40 -4.85 -6.72 10.74
CA GLY A 40 -4.79 -6.53 12.18
C GLY A 40 -4.09 -5.21 12.55
N PRO A 41 -3.84 -4.97 13.85
CA PRO A 41 -3.39 -3.66 14.34
C PRO A 41 -2.11 -3.13 13.69
N LYS A 42 -1.17 -4.02 13.33
CA LYS A 42 0.08 -3.63 12.66
C LYS A 42 -0.16 -3.11 11.25
N LEU A 43 -1.03 -3.77 10.48
CA LEU A 43 -1.44 -3.27 9.17
C LEU A 43 -2.15 -1.92 9.30
N LEU A 44 -3.02 -1.75 10.30
CA LEU A 44 -3.73 -0.48 10.53
C LEU A 44 -2.75 0.67 10.78
N ALA A 45 -1.66 0.43 11.52
CA ALA A 45 -0.60 1.41 11.72
C ALA A 45 0.14 1.71 10.40
N ASP A 46 0.44 0.70 9.59
CA ASP A 46 1.13 0.88 8.31
C ASP A 46 0.29 1.67 7.29
N VAL A 47 -1.04 1.50 7.29
CA VAL A 47 -1.94 2.19 6.35
C VAL A 47 -2.38 3.57 6.83
N ALA A 48 -2.12 3.93 8.09
CA ALA A 48 -2.50 5.23 8.64
C ALA A 48 -2.04 6.45 7.80
N PRO A 49 -0.81 6.49 7.24
CA PRO A 49 -0.39 7.60 6.39
C PRO A 49 -0.84 7.48 4.93
N ALA A 50 -1.55 6.41 4.53
CA ALA A 50 -1.80 6.11 3.12
C ALA A 50 -2.69 7.14 2.43
N ASP A 51 -2.23 7.66 1.30
CA ASP A 51 -3.10 8.30 0.30
C ASP A 51 -3.67 7.24 -0.66
N ILE A 52 -2.90 6.19 -0.93
CA ILE A 52 -3.29 5.06 -1.78
C ILE A 52 -2.90 3.76 -1.10
N ILE A 53 -3.78 2.77 -1.14
CA ILE A 53 -3.47 1.40 -0.74
C ILE A 53 -3.39 0.53 -1.98
N TYR A 54 -2.24 -0.07 -2.25
CA TYR A 54 -2.11 -1.16 -3.20
C TYR A 54 -2.38 -2.48 -2.47
N ALA A 55 -3.59 -3.00 -2.66
CA ALA A 55 -4.08 -4.21 -2.02
C ALA A 55 -3.52 -5.44 -2.73
N ARG A 56 -2.85 -6.29 -1.95
CA ARG A 56 -2.38 -7.61 -2.37
C ARG A 56 -2.57 -8.64 -1.27
N GLY A 57 -3.06 -9.80 -1.65
CA GLY A 57 -3.14 -11.00 -0.82
C GLY A 57 -4.35 -11.09 0.10
N PHE A 58 -5.06 -10.00 0.35
CA PHE A 58 -6.29 -9.98 1.14
C PHE A 58 -7.19 -8.79 0.76
N PRO A 59 -8.51 -8.86 1.04
CA PRO A 59 -9.42 -7.74 0.84
C PRO A 59 -9.14 -6.56 1.78
N ILE A 60 -9.42 -5.34 1.32
CA ILE A 60 -9.38 -4.14 2.18
C ILE A 60 -10.68 -4.04 2.97
N SER A 61 -10.58 -4.13 4.29
CA SER A 61 -11.74 -4.06 5.18
C SER A 61 -12.19 -2.61 5.43
N ARG A 62 -13.39 -2.46 5.99
CA ARG A 62 -13.88 -1.16 6.50
C ARG A 62 -12.89 -0.55 7.50
N GLU A 63 -12.35 -1.37 8.39
CA GLU A 63 -11.41 -0.94 9.43
C GLU A 63 -10.11 -0.41 8.82
N THR A 64 -9.58 -1.08 7.79
CA THR A 64 -8.40 -0.62 7.05
C THR A 64 -8.64 0.74 6.39
N MET A 65 -9.82 0.94 5.77
CA MET A 65 -10.16 2.23 5.17
C MET A 65 -10.32 3.33 6.22
N GLN A 66 -10.90 3.02 7.37
CA GLN A 66 -11.07 3.97 8.48
C GLN A 66 -9.74 4.34 9.13
N ALA A 67 -8.77 3.43 9.16
CA ALA A 67 -7.44 3.69 9.68
C ALA A 67 -6.64 4.66 8.79
N ALA A 68 -6.98 4.79 7.50
CA ALA A 68 -6.31 5.64 6.52
C ALA A 68 -7.17 6.89 6.20
N PRO A 69 -7.16 7.95 7.03
CA PRO A 69 -8.07 9.11 6.87
C PRO A 69 -7.81 9.92 5.59
N ASN A 70 -6.62 9.79 5.00
CA ASN A 70 -6.24 10.49 3.77
C ASN A 70 -6.50 9.67 2.50
N LEU A 71 -7.06 8.46 2.62
CA LEU A 71 -7.20 7.51 1.53
C LEU A 71 -8.04 8.09 0.39
N ARG A 72 -7.45 8.13 -0.80
CA ARG A 72 -8.08 8.62 -2.04
C ARG A 72 -8.39 7.51 -3.03
N GLY A 73 -7.78 6.34 -2.86
CA GLY A 73 -8.01 5.22 -3.75
C GLY A 73 -7.38 3.92 -3.28
N VAL A 74 -7.95 2.83 -3.75
CA VAL A 74 -7.41 1.48 -3.58
C VAL A 74 -7.10 0.94 -4.97
N VAL A 75 -5.89 0.39 -5.14
CA VAL A 75 -5.47 -0.30 -6.35
C VAL A 75 -5.36 -1.78 -6.03
N THR A 76 -5.91 -2.64 -6.89
CA THR A 76 -5.84 -4.09 -6.74
C THR A 76 -5.25 -4.72 -8.01
N SER A 77 -4.46 -5.78 -7.84
CA SER A 77 -4.05 -6.66 -8.94
C SER A 77 -4.91 -7.91 -8.92
N GLY A 78 -6.12 -7.80 -9.46
CA GLY A 78 -7.09 -8.88 -9.53
C GLY A 78 -8.36 -8.42 -10.23
N VAL A 79 -9.08 -9.35 -10.84
CA VAL A 79 -10.36 -9.10 -11.53
C VAL A 79 -11.58 -9.55 -10.71
N GLY A 80 -11.35 -10.06 -9.50
CA GLY A 80 -12.37 -10.60 -8.60
C GLY A 80 -12.91 -9.59 -7.61
#